data_AF-A0A377LV91-F1
#
_entry.id   AF-A0A377LV91-F1
#
_cell.length_a   1.000
_cell.length_b   1.000
_cell.length_c   1.000
_cell.angle_alpha   90.00
_cell.angle_beta   90.00
_cell.angle_gamma   90.00
#
_symmetry.space_group_name_H-M   'P 1'
#
loop_
_entity.id
_entity.type
_entity.pdbx_description
1 polymer ?
#
loop_
_entity_poly.entity_id
_entity_poly.type
_entity_poly.pdbx_seq_one_letter_code
_entity_poly.pdbx_strand_id
1 'polypeptide(L)'
;MGPFEILQARQLLESNIAAFAAKMATRADIDNLRRIIEQEQRAIAADDNSQDNNKMFHLVLAGATQNQMLLATVESIWHHMDSSPLWQQFNGHIASRAYRLKWLGDRQTILAALRRRDVMGAWQAMFQHLENVKKSLLELSDEDAPDFDGYLFESVPIFQGKLV
;
A
#
# COMPACT_ATOMS: atom_id res chain seq x y z
N MET A 1 3.69 13.39 -12.10
CA MET A 1 4.32 12.57 -11.05
C MET A 1 4.45 11.18 -11.60
N GLY A 2 5.68 10.66 -11.61
CA GLY A 2 5.95 9.30 -12.06
C GLY A 2 5.49 8.27 -11.03
N PRO A 3 5.32 7.00 -11.42
CA PRO A 3 4.87 5.95 -10.52
C PRO A 3 5.87 5.68 -9.38
N PHE A 4 7.17 5.81 -9.63
CA PHE A 4 8.20 5.60 -8.60
C PHE A 4 8.24 6.76 -7.60
N GLU A 5 8.09 8.00 -8.06
CA GLU A 5 7.91 9.18 -7.20
C GLU A 5 6.75 8.98 -6.21
N ILE A 6 5.59 8.54 -6.72
CA ILE A 6 4.40 8.32 -5.89
C ILE A 6 4.61 7.16 -4.92
N LEU A 7 5.21 6.04 -5.35
CA LEU A 7 5.50 4.92 -4.46
C LEU A 7 6.46 5.29 -3.33
N GLN A 8 7.45 6.14 -3.58
CA GLN A 8 8.34 6.65 -2.54
C GLN A 8 7.57 7.50 -1.51
N ALA A 9 6.71 8.41 -1.98
CA ALA A 9 5.86 9.22 -1.09
C ALA A 9 4.92 8.34 -0.25
N ARG A 10 4.28 7.34 -0.87
CA ARG A 10 3.45 6.35 -0.17
C ARG A 10 4.25 5.59 0.87
N GLN A 11 5.46 5.14 0.54
CA GLN A 11 6.29 4.36 1.46
C GLN A 11 6.63 5.16 2.72
N LEU A 12 6.95 6.45 2.57
CA LEU A 12 7.21 7.32 3.71
C LEU A 12 5.94 7.59 4.54
N LEU A 13 4.85 8.00 3.87
CA LEU A 13 3.64 8.44 4.57
C LEU A 13 2.85 7.26 5.14
N GLU A 14 2.54 6.26 4.33
CA GLU A 14 1.65 5.17 4.70
C GLU A 14 2.25 4.25 5.75
N SER A 15 3.58 4.10 5.80
CA SER A 15 4.23 3.33 6.88
C SER A 15 4.04 3.98 8.25
N ASN A 16 4.13 5.32 8.32
CA ASN A 16 3.85 6.07 9.54
C ASN A 16 2.36 6.06 9.90
N ILE A 17 1.49 6.13 8.90
CA ILE A 17 0.03 5.99 9.08
C ILE A 17 -0.31 4.60 9.63
N ALA A 18 0.29 3.53 9.11
CA ALA A 18 0.09 2.18 9.62
C ALA A 18 0.56 2.03 11.08
N ALA A 19 1.72 2.60 11.40
CA ALA A 19 2.25 2.65 12.76
C ALA A 19 1.27 3.37 13.72
N PHE A 20 0.72 4.50 13.28
CA PHE A 20 -0.23 5.28 14.07
C PHE A 20 -1.58 4.57 14.21
N ALA A 21 -2.09 3.96 13.13
CA ALA A 21 -3.28 3.13 13.15
C ALA A 21 -3.15 1.95 14.12
N ALA A 22 -1.95 1.36 14.29
CA ALA A 22 -1.74 0.29 15.27
C ALA A 22 -2.04 0.73 16.72
N LYS A 23 -1.86 2.02 17.04
CA LYS A 23 -2.27 2.59 18.35
C LYS A 23 -3.76 2.94 18.37
N MET A 24 -4.27 3.54 17.30
CA MET A 24 -5.59 4.19 17.30
C MET A 24 -6.75 3.27 16.92
N ALA A 25 -6.49 2.22 16.14
CA ALA A 25 -7.53 1.39 15.55
C ALA A 25 -8.48 0.80 16.60
N THR A 26 -9.77 0.90 16.29
CA THR A 26 -10.84 0.25 17.04
C THR A 26 -11.04 -1.19 16.57
N ARG A 27 -11.80 -1.97 17.33
CA ARG A 27 -12.17 -3.33 16.90
C ARG A 27 -12.95 -3.32 15.56
N ALA A 28 -13.82 -2.32 15.37
CA ALA A 28 -14.60 -2.19 14.14
C ALA A 28 -13.69 -1.94 12.92
N ASP A 29 -12.62 -1.14 13.08
CA ASP A 29 -11.65 -0.89 12.02
C ASP A 29 -10.90 -2.17 11.62
N ILE A 30 -10.46 -2.96 12.61
CA ILE A 30 -9.81 -4.25 12.37
C ILE A 30 -10.74 -5.22 11.64
N ASP A 31 -12.03 -5.27 12.01
CA ASP A 31 -13.03 -6.09 11.34
C ASP A 31 -13.32 -5.61 9.91
N ASN A 32 -13.31 -4.30 9.66
CA ASN A 32 -13.40 -3.72 8.32
C ASN A 32 -12.22 -4.18 7.44
N LEU A 33 -10.98 -4.02 7.92
CA LEU A 33 -9.77 -4.41 7.18
C LEU A 33 -9.74 -5.91 6.88
N ARG A 34 -10.15 -6.75 7.85
CA ARG A 34 -10.28 -8.19 7.65
C ARG A 34 -11.24 -8.53 6.51
N ARG A 35 -12.41 -7.89 6.47
CA ARG A 35 -13.40 -8.11 5.41
C ARG A 35 -12.87 -7.74 4.03
N ILE A 36 -12.09 -6.65 3.91
CA ILE A 36 -11.47 -6.24 2.65
C ILE A 36 -10.48 -7.31 2.16
N ILE A 37 -9.64 -7.83 3.06
CA ILE A 37 -8.71 -8.93 2.73
C ILE A 37 -9.47 -10.20 2.28
N GLU A 38 -10.58 -10.53 2.93
CA GLU A 38 -11.43 -11.68 2.55
C GLU A 38 -12.15 -11.47 1.20
N GLN A 39 -12.54 -10.23 0.90
CA GLN A 39 -13.09 -9.86 -0.41
C GLN A 39 -12.02 -9.98 -1.49
N GLU A 40 -10.83 -9.46 -1.25
CA GLU A 40 -9.70 -9.56 -2.17
C GLU A 40 -9.31 -11.02 -2.44
N GLN A 41 -9.23 -11.86 -1.41
CA GLN A 41 -8.92 -13.28 -1.56
C GLN A 41 -9.92 -14.00 -2.46
N ARG A 42 -11.21 -13.69 -2.33
CA ARG A 42 -12.28 -14.26 -3.18
C ARG A 42 -12.20 -13.71 -4.60
N ALA A 43 -11.96 -12.41 -4.76
CA ALA A 43 -11.80 -11.77 -6.05
C ALA A 43 -10.63 -12.39 -6.83
N ILE A 44 -9.47 -12.56 -6.20
CA ILE A 44 -8.30 -13.23 -6.80
C ILE A 44 -8.61 -14.67 -7.21
N ALA A 45 -9.36 -15.40 -6.38
CA ALA A 45 -9.73 -16.79 -6.68
C ALA A 45 -10.60 -16.89 -7.93
N ALA A 46 -11.55 -15.96 -8.08
CA ALA A 46 -12.48 -15.84 -9.19
C ALA A 46 -11.91 -15.08 -10.42
N ASP A 47 -10.69 -14.55 -10.32
CA ASP A 47 -10.10 -13.61 -11.29
C ASP A 47 -10.96 -12.36 -11.56
N ASP A 48 -11.64 -11.89 -10.51
CA ASP A 48 -12.47 -10.69 -10.53
C ASP A 48 -11.64 -9.45 -10.17
N ASN A 49 -11.68 -8.43 -11.04
CA ASN A 49 -11.01 -7.14 -10.87
C ASN A 49 -12.01 -5.97 -10.75
N SER A 50 -13.30 -6.25 -10.56
CA SER A 50 -14.36 -5.22 -10.53
C SER A 50 -14.28 -4.28 -9.32
N GLN A 51 -13.66 -4.73 -8.22
CA GLN A 51 -13.46 -3.94 -6.99
C GLN A 51 -11.97 -3.73 -6.72
N ASP A 52 -11.60 -2.47 -6.46
CA ASP A 52 -10.24 -2.11 -6.04
C ASP A 52 -10.06 -2.30 -4.53
N ASN A 53 -9.98 -3.57 -4.13
CA ASN A 53 -9.76 -3.93 -2.72
C ASN A 53 -8.42 -3.42 -2.18
N ASN A 54 -7.43 -3.23 -3.05
CA ASN A 54 -6.13 -2.68 -2.69
C ASN A 54 -6.29 -1.23 -2.21
N LYS A 55 -6.85 -0.35 -3.05
CA LYS A 55 -7.16 1.03 -2.67
C LYS A 55 -8.02 1.11 -1.42
N MET A 56 -9.09 0.30 -1.35
CA MET A 56 -9.97 0.27 -0.18
C MET A 56 -9.22 -0.07 1.11
N PHE A 57 -8.29 -1.03 1.09
CA PHE A 57 -7.50 -1.38 2.26
C PHE A 57 -6.70 -0.18 2.79
N HIS A 58 -5.99 0.53 1.89
CA HIS A 58 -5.18 1.69 2.25
C HIS A 58 -6.03 2.84 2.82
N LEU A 59 -7.19 3.12 2.21
CA LEU A 59 -8.12 4.14 2.70
C LEU A 59 -8.70 3.79 4.08
N VAL A 60 -9.15 2.54 4.28
CA VAL A 60 -9.68 2.11 5.58
C VAL A 60 -8.60 2.11 6.65
N LEU A 61 -7.37 1.71 6.31
CA LEU A 61 -6.23 1.77 7.23
C LEU A 61 -5.90 3.21 7.63
N ALA A 62 -5.94 4.15 6.69
CA ALA A 62 -5.75 5.57 6.97
C ALA A 62 -6.87 6.12 7.87
N GLY A 63 -8.13 5.75 7.60
CA GLY A 63 -9.27 6.09 8.45
C GLY A 63 -9.15 5.52 9.87
N ALA A 64 -8.54 4.35 10.04
CA ALA A 64 -8.32 3.72 11.34
C ALA A 64 -7.35 4.52 12.26
N THR A 65 -6.64 5.53 11.73
CA THR A 65 -5.90 6.50 12.54
C THR A 65 -6.80 7.44 13.36
N GLN A 66 -8.10 7.48 13.05
CA GLN A 66 -9.06 8.43 13.60
C GLN A 66 -8.69 9.90 13.30
N ASN A 67 -7.89 10.14 12.26
CA ASN A 67 -7.47 11.45 11.81
C ASN A 67 -7.87 11.68 10.34
N GLN A 68 -8.85 12.56 10.14
CA GLN A 68 -9.41 12.84 8.81
C GLN A 68 -8.39 13.48 7.86
N MET A 69 -7.40 14.23 8.36
CA MET A 69 -6.36 14.81 7.51
C MET A 69 -5.44 13.72 6.93
N LEU A 70 -5.15 12.67 7.70
CA LEU A 70 -4.34 11.54 7.21
C LEU A 70 -5.10 10.73 6.16
N LEU A 71 -6.41 10.51 6.36
CA LEU A 71 -7.27 9.91 5.36
C LEU A 71 -7.29 10.75 4.07
N ALA A 72 -7.57 12.05 4.16
CA ALA A 72 -7.59 12.95 3.00
C ALA A 72 -6.25 12.99 2.25
N THR A 73 -5.12 12.87 2.98
CA THR A 73 -3.79 12.77 2.37
C THR A 73 -3.67 11.51 1.53
N VAL A 74 -4.08 10.35 2.05
CA VAL A 74 -4.03 9.07 1.31
C VAL A 74 -5.01 9.09 0.13
N GLU A 75 -6.21 9.66 0.30
CA GLU A 75 -7.18 9.87 -0.79
C GLU A 75 -6.59 10.70 -1.94
N SER A 76 -5.91 11.80 -1.61
CA SER A 76 -5.25 12.65 -2.60
C SER A 76 -4.16 11.88 -3.37
N ILE A 77 -3.35 11.07 -2.69
CA ILE A 77 -2.34 10.24 -3.33
C ILE A 77 -2.98 9.24 -4.30
N TRP A 78 -4.05 8.55 -3.88
CA TRP A 78 -4.78 7.64 -4.77
C TRP A 78 -5.42 8.35 -5.95
N HIS A 79 -5.97 9.56 -5.75
CA HIS A 79 -6.51 10.35 -6.85
C HIS A 79 -5.43 10.67 -7.89
N HIS A 80 -4.23 11.04 -7.44
CA HIS A 80 -3.10 11.26 -8.34
C HIS A 80 -2.68 9.99 -9.08
N MET A 81 -2.61 8.84 -8.41
CA MET A 81 -2.31 7.56 -9.07
C MET A 81 -3.36 7.18 -10.10
N ASP A 82 -4.65 7.26 -9.76
CA ASP A 82 -5.75 6.91 -10.65
C ASP A 82 -5.79 7.81 -11.90
N SER A 83 -5.39 9.07 -11.75
CA SER A 83 -5.31 10.04 -12.85
C SER A 83 -4.05 9.91 -13.71
N SER A 84 -3.04 9.14 -13.27
CA SER A 84 -1.75 9.02 -13.96
C SER A 84 -1.81 8.00 -15.10
N PRO A 85 -1.62 8.41 -16.37
CA PRO A 85 -1.60 7.47 -17.49
C PRO A 85 -0.50 6.42 -17.36
N LEU A 86 0.66 6.80 -16.81
CA LEU A 86 1.76 5.88 -16.54
C LEU A 86 1.31 4.79 -15.57
N TRP A 87 0.69 5.18 -14.45
CA TRP A 87 0.18 4.23 -13.47
C TRP A 87 -0.88 3.28 -14.08
N GLN A 88 -1.78 3.79 -14.92
CA GLN A 88 -2.79 2.96 -15.57
C GLN A 88 -2.18 1.92 -16.53
N GLN A 89 -1.14 2.28 -17.28
CA GLN A 89 -0.41 1.33 -18.13
C GLN A 89 0.19 0.20 -17.30
N PHE A 90 0.81 0.52 -16.17
CA PHE A 90 1.38 -0.47 -15.26
C PHE A 90 0.32 -1.36 -14.61
N ASN A 91 -0.80 -0.79 -14.16
CA ASN A 91 -1.86 -1.56 -13.48
C ASN A 91 -2.44 -2.67 -14.38
N GLY A 92 -2.45 -2.47 -15.71
CA GLY A 92 -2.85 -3.49 -16.68
C GLY A 92 -1.90 -4.69 -16.76
N HIS A 93 -0.60 -4.50 -16.54
CA HIS A 93 0.43 -5.55 -16.60
C HIS A 93 0.70 -6.22 -15.23
N ILE A 94 0.57 -5.45 -14.16
CA ILE A 94 0.80 -5.85 -12.77
C ILE A 94 -0.28 -6.80 -12.22
N ALA A 95 -1.46 -6.83 -12.84
CA ALA A 95 -2.62 -7.57 -12.36
C ALA A 95 -2.52 -9.11 -12.47
N SER A 96 -1.33 -9.68 -12.68
CA SER A 96 -1.16 -11.13 -12.67
C SER A 96 -1.62 -11.71 -11.33
N ARG A 97 -2.27 -12.87 -11.37
CA ARG A 97 -2.74 -13.57 -10.16
C ARG A 97 -1.61 -13.79 -9.14
N ALA A 98 -0.38 -13.99 -9.60
CA ALA A 98 0.78 -14.20 -8.75
C ALA A 98 1.15 -12.94 -7.93
N TYR A 99 1.21 -11.76 -8.57
CA TYR A 99 1.49 -10.51 -7.87
C TYR A 99 0.35 -10.14 -6.90
N ARG A 100 -0.91 -10.32 -7.31
CA ARG A 100 -2.06 -10.09 -6.43
C ARG A 100 -2.00 -10.96 -5.16
N LEU A 101 -1.62 -12.25 -5.29
CA LEU A 101 -1.45 -13.14 -4.13
C LEU A 101 -0.30 -12.71 -3.21
N LYS A 102 0.84 -12.28 -3.78
CA LYS A 102 1.99 -11.78 -3.02
C LYS A 102 1.60 -10.58 -2.17
N TRP A 103 0.94 -9.59 -2.77
CA TRP A 103 0.54 -8.36 -2.09
C TRP A 103 -0.62 -8.55 -1.11
N LEU A 104 -1.50 -9.53 -1.36
CA LEU A 104 -2.48 -9.96 -0.36
C LEU A 104 -1.77 -10.47 0.91
N GLY A 105 -0.70 -11.25 0.76
CA GLY A 105 0.12 -11.72 1.88
C GLY A 105 0.77 -10.58 2.68
N ASP A 106 1.25 -9.55 1.99
CA ASP A 106 1.78 -8.35 2.62
C ASP A 106 0.70 -7.64 3.47
N ARG A 107 -0.50 -7.43 2.90
CA ARG A 107 -1.65 -6.82 3.62
C ARG A 107 -2.11 -7.64 4.82
N GLN A 108 -2.07 -8.97 4.73
CA GLN A 108 -2.33 -9.86 5.88
C GLN A 108 -1.31 -9.65 7.01
N THR A 109 -0.04 -9.43 6.67
CA THR A 109 1.02 -9.14 7.64
C THR A 109 0.79 -7.79 8.33
N ILE A 110 0.39 -6.76 7.57
CA ILE A 110 0.01 -5.44 8.12
C ILE A 110 -1.15 -5.60 9.11
N LEU A 111 -2.23 -6.28 8.71
CA LEU A 111 -3.39 -6.51 9.58
C LEU A 111 -3.00 -7.28 10.86
N ALA A 112 -2.12 -8.26 10.76
CA ALA A 112 -1.63 -9.01 11.92
C ALA A 112 -0.89 -8.10 12.92
N ALA A 113 -0.09 -7.15 12.44
CA ALA A 113 0.58 -6.18 13.30
C ALA A 113 -0.40 -5.21 13.97
N LEU A 114 -1.37 -4.69 13.21
CA LEU A 114 -2.44 -3.83 13.75
C LEU A 114 -3.22 -4.53 14.88
N ARG A 115 -3.57 -5.82 14.69
CA ARG A 115 -4.27 -6.63 15.70
C ARG A 115 -3.51 -6.77 17.01
N ARG A 116 -2.18 -6.82 16.95
CA ARG A 116 -1.30 -6.90 18.13
C ARG A 116 -0.97 -5.52 18.74
N ARG A 117 -1.48 -4.43 18.14
CA ARG A 117 -1.08 -3.04 18.44
C ARG A 117 0.44 -2.85 18.35
N ASP A 118 1.06 -3.59 17.44
CA ASP A 118 2.50 -3.62 17.19
C ASP A 118 2.87 -2.48 16.23
N VAL A 119 3.21 -1.32 16.80
CA VAL A 119 3.49 -0.09 16.04
C VAL A 119 4.64 -0.28 15.07
N MET A 120 5.76 -0.82 15.55
CA MET A 120 6.94 -1.03 14.71
C MET A 120 6.69 -2.12 13.68
N GLY A 121 6.00 -3.20 14.05
CA GLY A 121 5.61 -4.24 13.11
C GLY A 121 4.69 -3.71 12.01
N ALA A 122 3.74 -2.82 12.32
CA ALA A 122 2.83 -2.24 11.33
C ALA A 122 3.56 -1.29 10.39
N TRP A 123 4.48 -0.48 10.92
CA TRP A 123 5.36 0.36 10.12
C TRP A 123 6.19 -0.48 9.14
N GLN A 124 6.90 -1.49 9.66
CA GLN A 124 7.80 -2.32 8.86
C GLN A 124 7.04 -3.13 7.80
N ALA A 125 5.86 -3.65 8.14
CA ALA A 125 5.03 -4.40 7.21
C ALA A 125 4.55 -3.52 6.04
N MET A 126 4.12 -2.29 6.31
CA MET A 126 3.70 -1.36 5.26
C MET A 126 4.88 -0.88 4.41
N PHE A 127 6.03 -0.60 5.03
CA PHE A 127 7.25 -0.24 4.31
C PHE A 127 7.66 -1.35 3.34
N GLN A 128 7.69 -2.59 3.83
CA GLN A 128 8.05 -3.76 3.03
C GLN A 128 7.02 -4.06 1.94
N HIS A 129 5.73 -3.86 2.22
CA HIS A 129 4.68 -3.98 1.21
C HIS A 129 4.92 -3.05 0.02
N LEU A 130 5.15 -1.77 0.28
CA LEU A 130 5.39 -0.78 -0.77
C LEU A 130 6.73 -1.00 -1.47
N GLU A 131 7.74 -1.53 -0.76
CA GLU A 131 8.98 -1.99 -1.38
C GLU A 131 8.75 -3.15 -2.35
N ASN A 132 7.90 -4.11 -1.98
CA ASN A 132 7.55 -5.23 -2.85
C ASN A 132 6.77 -4.77 -4.09
N VAL A 133 5.89 -3.78 -3.93
CA VAL A 133 5.17 -3.15 -5.06
C VAL A 133 6.15 -2.47 -6.00
N LYS A 134 7.06 -1.65 -5.47
CA LYS A 134 8.10 -0.96 -6.24
C LYS A 134 9.01 -1.92 -7.01
N LYS A 135 9.46 -3.02 -6.38
CA LYS A 135 10.27 -4.05 -7.04
C LYS A 135 9.52 -4.73 -8.18
N SER A 136 8.25 -5.07 -7.97
CA SER A 136 7.43 -5.68 -9.03
C SER A 136 7.21 -4.71 -10.19
N LEU A 137 7.08 -3.41 -9.90
CA LEU A 137 7.02 -2.37 -10.91
C LEU A 137 8.33 -2.27 -11.71
N LEU A 138 9.49 -2.27 -11.05
CA LEU A 138 10.80 -2.31 -11.73
C LEU A 138 10.93 -3.53 -12.66
N GLU A 139 10.60 -4.73 -12.17
CA GLU A 139 10.65 -5.98 -12.96
C GLU A 139 9.79 -5.92 -14.24
N LEU A 140 8.75 -5.10 -14.24
CA LEU A 140 7.79 -4.95 -15.35
C LEU A 140 8.01 -3.69 -16.19
N SER A 141 8.95 -2.82 -15.79
CA SER A 141 9.23 -1.57 -16.49
C SER A 141 10.24 -1.79 -17.60
N ASP A 142 10.08 -1.03 -18.69
CA ASP A 142 11.14 -0.85 -19.67
C ASP A 142 12.11 0.21 -19.14
N GLU A 143 13.26 -0.22 -18.64
CA GLU A 143 14.30 0.66 -18.07
C GLU A 143 14.90 1.61 -19.11
N ASP A 144 14.78 1.29 -20.42
CA ASP A 144 15.26 2.11 -21.52
C ASP A 144 14.23 3.18 -21.96
N ALA A 145 13.04 3.20 -21.35
CA ALA A 145 12.00 4.17 -21.69
C ALA A 145 12.40 5.61 -21.29
N PRO A 146 12.17 6.62 -22.15
CA PRO A 146 12.62 8.00 -21.90
C PRO A 146 11.94 8.68 -20.70
N ASP A 147 10.84 8.12 -20.20
CA ASP A 147 10.07 8.58 -19.05
C ASP A 147 10.22 7.68 -17.80
N PHE A 148 11.16 6.72 -17.81
CA PHE A 148 11.45 5.87 -16.67
C PHE A 148 12.08 6.66 -15.51
N ASP A 149 11.40 6.73 -14.36
CA ASP A 149 11.85 7.46 -13.16
C ASP A 149 12.39 6.55 -12.04
N GLY A 150 12.51 5.24 -12.28
CA GLY A 150 12.84 4.24 -11.25
C GLY A 150 14.18 4.47 -10.55
N TYR A 151 15.19 4.98 -11.26
CA TYR A 151 16.52 5.26 -10.69
C TYR A 151 16.56 6.50 -9.80
N LEU A 152 15.55 7.38 -9.86
CA LEU A 152 15.54 8.64 -9.13
C LEU A 152 14.94 8.48 -7.72
N PHE A 153 14.13 7.45 -7.51
CA PHE A 153 13.28 7.33 -6.32
C PHE A 153 13.58 6.05 -5.54
N GLU A 154 14.82 5.94 -5.05
CA GLU A 154 15.21 4.90 -4.11
C GLU A 154 14.43 5.01 -2.79
N SER A 155 14.33 3.89 -2.08
CA SER A 155 13.70 3.88 -0.76
C SER A 155 14.59 4.55 0.26
N VAL A 156 14.00 5.46 1.05
CA VAL A 156 14.69 6.18 2.10
C VAL A 156 14.21 5.67 3.45
N PRO A 157 14.88 4.68 4.08
CA PRO A 157 14.48 4.18 5.39
C PRO A 157 14.86 5.21 6.47
N ILE A 158 13.98 6.18 6.70
CA ILE A 158 14.20 7.27 7.68
C ILE A 158 14.20 6.75 9.13
N PHE A 159 13.62 5.57 9.39
CA PHE A 159 13.52 4.99 10.73
C PHE A 159 14.56 3.88 10.99
N GLN A 160 15.53 4.13 11.88
CA GLN A 160 16.55 3.16 12.31
C GLN A 160 16.67 3.02 13.85
N GLY A 161 15.67 3.39 14.65
CA GLY A 161 15.78 3.26 16.11
C GLY A 161 14.55 3.73 16.89
N LYS A 162 14.36 3.15 18.09
CA LYS A 162 13.17 3.20 18.96
C LYS A 162 12.48 4.57 19.03
N LEU A 163 11.16 4.59 18.78
CA LEU A 163 10.27 5.63 19.28
C LEU A 163 10.38 5.64 20.82
N VAL A 164 10.84 6.77 21.37
CA VAL A 164 10.86 7.05 22.82
C VAL A 164 9.43 7.16 23.34
#